data_AF-A0A3F3Q2Q7-F1
#
_entry.id   AF-A0A3F3Q2Q7-F1
#
_cell.length_a   1.000
_cell.length_b   1.000
_cell.length_c   1.000
_cell.angle_alpha   90.00
_cell.angle_beta   90.00
_cell.angle_gamma   90.00
#
_symmetry.space_group_name_H-M   'P 1'
#
loop_
_entity.id
_entity.type
_entity.pdbx_description
1 polymer ?
#
loop_
_entity_poly.entity_id
_entity_poly.type
_entity_poly.pdbx_seq_one_letter_code
_entity_poly.pdbx_strand_id
1 'polypeptide(L)'
;MYYAALSLSVPALERFLDGYLSVSLWPMDILASKSLVNALLNALHYLRFREVTIDTNAILELIEGGKQRRKKNLHDLLSWGDSAGATTHRGHYLCLLARLKSEDLLSEVWRQTMWRLSPNTPPEMYQCMYTCIVTLMESGDVLRAMDYLQEVSERSQGNLPGISEFKDVNTLLESEVLGPLLPRMAGEKEYLKLLEAQLIQIENKMGLSWDSEGLYHTNISDPHSIISETPLFNIDGDSTGYESTARLIAEIKALGCSRSVTDLGKIAEMLDEHEGDVIPVSLPSTKGQDVEYAWFPRYSSFRRSGASSSAEREGTEPWTPSTLGLVRVSCNSSGSPLERSIHVMQLGRLARRARCPHDQDPTYDTLWEETEHMVTWDRVYGQFIAVYVGPSDGHIETRIESRAARARSGIEAITAFSLPGDTEPVSQGDLISFIGNASMHYYIEEDPSPDLIY
;
A
#
# COMPACT_ATOMS: atom_id res chain seq x y z
N MET A 1 -12.24 -7.15 22.06
CA MET A 1 -10.83 -7.41 21.68
C MET A 1 -10.44 -6.74 20.37
N TYR A 2 -11.06 -7.08 19.23
CA TYR A 2 -10.71 -6.51 17.91
C TYR A 2 -10.56 -4.98 17.91
N TYR A 3 -11.59 -4.22 18.30
CA TYR A 3 -11.50 -2.75 18.37
C TYR A 3 -10.44 -2.24 19.36
N ALA A 4 -10.22 -2.95 20.47
CA ALA A 4 -9.16 -2.59 21.42
C ALA A 4 -7.77 -2.76 20.78
N ALA A 5 -7.55 -3.86 20.03
CA ALA A 5 -6.34 -4.07 19.24
C ALA A 5 -6.16 -3.02 18.14
N LEU A 6 -7.23 -2.68 17.43
CA LEU A 6 -7.22 -1.64 16.41
C LEU A 6 -6.78 -0.26 16.96
N SER A 7 -7.10 0.02 18.21
CA SER A 7 -6.71 1.24 18.93
C SER A 7 -5.41 1.12 19.73
N LEU A 8 -4.78 -0.06 19.76
CA LEU A 8 -3.63 -0.39 20.61
C LEU A 8 -3.86 -0.10 22.10
N SER A 9 -5.12 -0.20 22.56
CA SER A 9 -5.48 0.04 23.96
C SER A 9 -5.17 -1.18 24.82
N VAL A 10 -4.00 -1.18 25.46
CA VAL A 10 -3.55 -2.23 26.38
C VAL A 10 -4.57 -2.49 27.51
N PRO A 11 -5.08 -1.47 28.24
CA PRO A 11 -6.00 -1.72 29.36
C PRO A 11 -7.32 -2.34 28.89
N ALA A 12 -7.82 -1.94 27.70
CA ALA A 12 -9.02 -2.52 27.14
C ALA A 12 -8.77 -3.97 26.67
N LEU A 13 -7.64 -4.24 26.00
CA LEU A 13 -7.24 -5.58 25.60
C LEU A 13 -7.13 -6.51 26.80
N GLU A 14 -6.44 -6.08 27.86
CA GLU A 14 -6.30 -6.79 29.12
C GLU A 14 -7.67 -7.12 29.73
N ARG A 15 -8.55 -6.12 29.88
CA ARG A 15 -9.90 -6.33 30.42
C ARG A 15 -10.69 -7.34 29.60
N PHE A 16 -10.63 -7.26 28.27
CA PHE A 16 -11.35 -8.22 27.43
C PHE A 16 -10.72 -9.61 27.47
N LEU A 17 -9.39 -9.71 27.62
CA LEU A 17 -8.66 -10.96 27.77
C LEU A 17 -9.05 -11.69 29.05
N ASP A 18 -9.06 -10.98 30.17
CA ASP A 18 -9.48 -11.51 31.46
C ASP A 18 -10.96 -11.92 31.43
N GLY A 19 -11.80 -11.12 30.77
CA GLY A 19 -13.20 -11.45 30.52
C GLY A 19 -13.37 -12.75 29.74
N TYR A 20 -12.61 -12.95 28.66
CA TYR A 20 -12.64 -14.19 27.88
C TYR A 20 -12.17 -15.39 28.71
N LEU A 21 -11.06 -15.25 29.44
CA LEU A 21 -10.51 -16.29 30.31
C LEU A 21 -11.44 -16.66 31.47
N SER A 22 -12.31 -15.75 31.89
CA SER A 22 -13.31 -16.03 32.94
C SER A 22 -14.44 -16.95 32.49
N VAL A 23 -14.71 -17.03 31.18
CA VAL A 23 -15.82 -17.82 30.60
C VAL A 23 -15.36 -18.96 29.71
N SER A 24 -14.13 -18.91 29.18
CA SER A 24 -13.56 -19.90 28.27
C SER A 24 -12.11 -20.18 28.61
N LEU A 25 -11.75 -21.46 28.60
CA LEU A 25 -10.35 -21.91 28.66
C LEU A 25 -9.85 -22.41 27.31
N TRP A 26 -10.67 -22.35 26.26
CA TRP A 26 -10.32 -22.84 24.94
C TRP A 26 -9.62 -21.77 24.11
N PRO A 27 -8.66 -22.15 23.25
CA PRO A 27 -8.12 -21.24 22.23
C PRO A 27 -9.25 -20.58 21.43
N MET A 28 -9.00 -19.35 20.98
CA MET A 28 -9.89 -18.67 20.06
C MET A 28 -9.97 -19.44 18.76
N ASP A 29 -11.10 -19.38 18.06
CA ASP A 29 -11.17 -19.96 16.72
C ASP A 29 -10.19 -19.24 15.75
N ILE A 30 -9.96 -19.86 14.60
CA ILE A 30 -8.98 -19.39 13.61
C ILE A 30 -9.37 -18.01 13.07
N LEU A 31 -10.66 -17.72 12.89
CA LEU A 31 -11.14 -16.46 12.33
C LEU A 31 -10.96 -15.31 13.32
N ALA A 32 -11.31 -15.52 14.59
CA ALA A 32 -11.10 -14.58 15.68
C ALA A 32 -9.61 -14.30 15.91
N SER A 33 -8.78 -15.36 15.90
CA SER A 33 -7.32 -15.24 16.00
C SER A 33 -6.74 -14.42 14.85
N LYS A 34 -7.14 -14.72 13.61
CA LYS A 34 -6.72 -13.98 12.42
C LYS A 34 -7.15 -12.52 12.46
N SER A 35 -8.40 -12.26 12.82
CA SER A 35 -8.93 -10.91 12.95
C SER A 35 -8.16 -10.09 13.99
N LEU A 36 -7.82 -10.68 15.14
CA LEU A 36 -7.08 -10.01 16.20
C LEU A 36 -5.62 -9.72 15.83
N VAL A 37 -4.92 -10.70 15.24
CA VAL A 37 -3.54 -10.52 14.77
C VAL A 37 -3.48 -9.46 13.67
N ASN A 38 -4.38 -9.51 12.69
CA ASN A 38 -4.48 -8.49 11.64
C ASN A 38 -4.77 -7.11 12.23
N ALA A 39 -5.66 -7.02 13.23
CA ALA A 39 -5.99 -5.77 13.88
C ALA A 39 -4.77 -5.13 14.56
N LEU A 40 -3.99 -5.92 15.31
CA LEU A 40 -2.76 -5.47 15.96
C LEU A 40 -1.70 -5.07 14.92
N LEU A 41 -1.46 -5.92 13.92
CA LEU A 41 -0.46 -5.67 12.89
C LEU A 41 -0.78 -4.40 12.09
N ASN A 42 -2.05 -4.23 11.70
CA ASN A 42 -2.52 -3.02 11.00
C ASN A 42 -2.35 -1.77 11.88
N ALA A 43 -2.68 -1.86 13.17
CA ALA A 43 -2.53 -0.73 14.06
C ALA A 43 -1.06 -0.37 14.30
N LEU A 44 -0.16 -1.35 14.41
CA LEU A 44 1.29 -1.13 14.47
C LEU A 44 1.86 -0.56 13.18
N HIS A 45 1.34 -0.99 12.02
CA HIS A 45 1.73 -0.40 10.73
C HIS A 45 1.41 1.09 10.69
N TYR A 46 0.20 1.41 11.15
CA TYR A 46 -0.34 2.76 11.18
C TYR A 46 0.37 3.70 12.15
N LEU A 47 1.01 3.18 13.21
CA LEU A 47 1.75 3.99 14.19
C LEU A 47 2.79 4.91 13.57
N ARG A 48 3.43 4.50 12.46
CA ARG A 48 4.49 5.28 11.81
C ARG A 48 4.00 6.62 11.27
N PHE A 49 2.71 6.72 10.95
CA PHE A 49 2.06 7.92 10.45
C PHE A 49 1.48 8.80 11.57
N ARG A 50 1.65 8.39 12.83
CA ARG A 50 1.19 9.14 14.02
C ARG A 50 2.36 9.89 14.66
N GLU A 51 2.07 11.08 15.17
CA GLU A 51 3.03 11.87 15.97
C GLU A 51 3.30 11.27 17.37
N VAL A 52 2.44 10.36 17.84
CA VAL A 52 2.52 9.81 19.20
C VAL A 52 3.19 8.45 19.24
N THR A 53 4.24 8.36 20.05
CA THR A 53 4.89 7.10 20.40
C THR A 53 4.01 6.31 21.36
N ILE A 54 3.50 5.15 20.93
CA ILE A 54 2.83 4.18 21.80
C ILE A 54 3.86 3.17 22.31
N ASP A 55 3.88 2.91 23.60
CA ASP A 55 4.71 1.85 24.18
C ASP A 55 4.20 0.48 23.74
N THR A 56 4.93 -0.15 22.82
CA THR A 56 4.61 -1.48 22.31
C THR A 56 5.00 -2.59 23.29
N ASN A 57 5.82 -2.31 24.31
CA ASN A 57 6.23 -3.31 25.30
C ASN A 57 5.05 -3.81 26.12
N ALA A 58 4.10 -2.94 26.46
CA ALA A 58 2.91 -3.35 27.21
C ALA A 58 2.00 -4.29 26.39
N ILE A 59 1.99 -4.16 25.05
CA ILE A 59 1.30 -5.11 24.16
C ILE A 59 2.07 -6.43 24.12
N LEU A 60 3.40 -6.36 24.02
CA LEU A 60 4.25 -7.53 24.05
C LEU A 60 4.08 -8.32 25.35
N GLU A 61 4.01 -7.64 26.50
CA GLU A 61 3.76 -8.27 27.80
C GLU A 61 2.41 -9.00 27.84
N LEU A 62 1.36 -8.49 27.17
CA LEU A 62 0.09 -9.20 27.05
C LEU A 62 0.20 -10.46 26.18
N ILE A 63 1.06 -10.45 25.17
CA ILE A 63 1.30 -11.59 24.28
C ILE A 63 2.12 -12.67 24.99
N GLU A 64 3.21 -12.29 25.66
CA GLU A 64 4.13 -13.18 26.36
C GLU A 64 3.59 -13.62 27.75
N GLY A 65 2.67 -12.84 28.32
CA GLY A 65 2.12 -13.07 29.66
C GLY A 65 2.83 -12.33 30.79
N GLY A 66 3.82 -11.48 30.46
CA GLY A 66 4.55 -10.58 31.35
C GLY A 66 5.35 -11.28 32.46
N LYS A 67 5.97 -10.48 33.33
CA LYS A 67 6.75 -10.98 34.49
C LYS A 67 5.90 -11.71 35.52
N GLN A 68 4.64 -11.31 35.64
CA GLN A 68 3.62 -11.96 36.47
C GLN A 68 2.97 -13.06 35.63
N ARG A 69 3.69 -14.19 35.43
CA ARG A 69 3.25 -15.34 34.61
C ARG A 69 1.75 -15.60 34.72
N ARG A 70 0.96 -15.03 33.80
CA ARG A 70 -0.48 -15.33 33.71
C ARG A 70 -0.63 -16.81 33.39
N LYS A 71 -1.69 -17.44 33.88
CA LYS A 71 -1.95 -18.87 33.59
C LYS A 71 -2.14 -19.15 32.10
N LYS A 72 -2.59 -18.16 31.32
CA LYS A 72 -2.67 -18.16 29.86
C LYS A 72 -2.42 -16.74 29.35
N ASN A 73 -1.60 -16.60 28.31
CA ASN A 73 -1.34 -15.33 27.64
C ASN A 73 -2.04 -15.28 26.27
N LEU A 74 -1.88 -14.18 25.52
CA LEU A 74 -2.52 -14.11 24.19
C LEU A 74 -1.92 -15.13 23.22
N HIS A 75 -0.61 -15.40 23.28
CA HIS A 75 0.05 -16.41 22.46
C HIS A 75 -0.58 -17.81 22.62
N ASP A 76 -0.91 -18.22 23.85
CA ASP A 76 -1.54 -19.51 24.17
C ASP A 76 -3.00 -19.61 23.70
N LEU A 77 -3.66 -18.46 23.56
CA LEU A 77 -5.07 -18.38 23.17
C LEU A 77 -5.25 -18.27 21.66
N LEU A 78 -4.25 -17.79 20.93
CA LEU A 78 -4.30 -17.67 19.48
C LEU A 78 -4.12 -19.04 18.82
N SER A 79 -4.99 -19.36 17.87
CA SER A 79 -4.90 -20.59 17.06
C SER A 79 -3.87 -20.47 15.93
N TRP A 80 -2.64 -20.07 16.26
CA TRP A 80 -1.54 -19.93 15.28
C TRP A 80 -0.86 -21.29 14.97
N GLY A 81 -0.87 -22.25 15.90
CA GLY A 81 -0.19 -23.55 15.78
C GLY A 81 -0.93 -24.63 14.99
N ASP A 82 -2.22 -24.43 14.67
CA ASP A 82 -3.10 -25.53 14.27
C ASP A 82 -2.90 -26.01 12.82
N SER A 83 -2.90 -27.33 12.60
CA SER A 83 -2.56 -27.94 11.30
C SER A 83 -3.52 -27.62 10.15
N ALA A 84 -4.73 -27.11 10.46
CA ALA A 84 -5.77 -26.80 9.50
C ALA A 84 -5.89 -25.30 9.13
N GLY A 85 -5.07 -24.43 9.72
CA GLY A 85 -5.11 -22.99 9.45
C GLY A 85 -4.40 -22.59 8.15
N ALA A 86 -4.97 -21.62 7.41
CA ALA A 86 -4.34 -21.03 6.24
C ALA A 86 -2.97 -20.41 6.60
N THR A 87 -1.93 -20.73 5.83
CA THR A 87 -0.54 -20.30 5.98
C THR A 87 -0.38 -18.79 6.21
N THR A 88 -1.25 -17.99 5.57
CA THR A 88 -1.33 -16.53 5.71
C THR A 88 -1.52 -16.05 7.15
N HIS A 89 -2.28 -16.79 7.98
CA HIS A 89 -2.48 -16.38 9.38
C HIS A 89 -1.18 -16.45 10.19
N ARG A 90 -0.37 -17.48 9.95
CA ARG A 90 0.94 -17.63 10.62
C ARG A 90 1.94 -16.58 10.17
N GLY A 91 1.98 -16.27 8.87
CA GLY A 91 2.81 -15.20 8.33
C GLY A 91 2.55 -13.88 9.04
N HIS A 92 1.28 -13.50 9.20
CA HIS A 92 0.92 -12.27 9.91
C HIS A 92 1.31 -12.30 11.40
N TYR A 93 1.24 -13.47 12.04
CA TYR A 93 1.67 -13.60 13.44
C TYR A 93 3.19 -13.47 13.59
N LEU A 94 3.98 -14.06 12.68
CA LEU A 94 5.43 -13.85 12.61
C LEU A 94 5.77 -12.37 12.41
N CYS A 95 5.10 -11.69 11.48
CA CYS A 95 5.28 -10.26 11.24
C CYS A 95 4.92 -9.42 12.48
N LEU A 96 3.86 -9.79 13.20
CA LEU A 96 3.48 -9.14 14.46
C LEU A 96 4.59 -9.27 15.51
N LEU A 97 5.13 -10.49 15.71
CA LEU A 97 6.21 -10.73 16.66
C LEU A 97 7.50 -9.99 16.28
N ALA A 98 7.84 -9.96 14.98
CA ALA A 98 8.97 -9.21 14.46
C ALA A 98 8.84 -7.70 14.73
N ARG A 99 7.66 -7.10 14.47
CA ARG A 99 7.42 -5.67 14.76
C ARG A 99 7.44 -5.34 16.24
N LEU A 100 6.99 -6.26 17.08
CA LEU A 100 7.02 -6.11 18.54
C LEU A 100 8.38 -6.45 19.15
N LYS A 101 9.35 -6.94 18.36
CA LYS A 101 10.69 -7.38 18.81
C LYS A 101 10.65 -8.48 19.87
N SER A 102 9.73 -9.43 19.70
CA SER A 102 9.59 -10.62 20.56
C SER A 102 10.56 -11.72 20.12
N GLU A 103 11.83 -11.57 20.48
CA GLU A 103 12.94 -12.41 19.99
C GLU A 103 12.71 -13.92 20.22
N ASP A 104 12.32 -14.29 21.44
CA ASP A 104 12.18 -15.68 21.87
C ASP A 104 10.97 -16.35 21.21
N LEU A 105 9.79 -15.71 21.25
CA LEU A 105 8.60 -16.24 20.60
C LEU A 105 8.73 -16.26 19.09
N LEU A 106 9.36 -15.24 18.49
CA LEU A 106 9.60 -15.22 17.06
C LEU A 106 10.43 -16.42 16.64
N SER A 107 11.53 -16.70 17.34
CA SER A 107 12.41 -17.85 17.05
C SER A 107 11.68 -19.19 17.21
N GLU A 108 10.82 -19.32 18.23
CA GLU A 108 10.00 -20.51 18.43
C GLU A 108 9.01 -20.74 17.28
N VAL A 109 8.23 -19.71 16.95
CA VAL A 109 7.19 -19.78 15.91
C VAL A 109 7.82 -19.94 14.52
N TRP A 110 8.96 -19.27 14.28
CA TRP A 110 9.74 -19.39 13.05
C TRP A 110 10.19 -20.83 12.84
N ARG A 111 10.84 -21.43 13.85
CA ARG A 111 11.28 -22.83 13.78
C ARG A 111 10.11 -23.75 13.46
N GLN A 112 8.99 -23.65 14.20
CA GLN A 112 7.81 -24.49 13.94
C GLN A 112 7.26 -24.32 12.53
N THR A 113 7.37 -23.13 11.96
CA THR A 113 6.92 -22.84 10.60
C THR A 113 7.89 -23.43 9.56
N MET A 114 9.19 -23.23 9.74
CA MET A 114 10.26 -23.79 8.90
C MET A 114 10.22 -25.33 8.84
N TRP A 115 9.90 -26.00 9.95
CA TRP A 115 9.77 -27.47 9.98
C TRP A 115 8.71 -28.01 9.03
N ARG A 116 7.71 -27.20 8.66
CA ARG A 116 6.63 -27.60 7.73
C ARG A 116 6.96 -27.29 6.29
N LEU A 117 7.95 -26.44 6.02
CA LEU A 117 8.42 -26.18 4.68
C LEU A 117 9.26 -27.35 4.18
N SER A 118 9.04 -27.67 2.91
CA SER A 118 9.79 -28.63 2.12
C SER A 118 10.11 -28.03 0.74
N PRO A 119 11.12 -28.52 0.02
CA PRO A 119 11.45 -28.01 -1.32
C PRO A 119 10.29 -28.08 -2.33
N ASN A 120 9.32 -28.98 -2.11
CA ASN A 120 8.14 -29.16 -2.95
C ASN A 120 6.94 -28.30 -2.52
N THR A 121 7.15 -27.40 -1.57
CA THR A 121 6.09 -26.53 -1.07
C THR A 121 5.76 -25.48 -2.14
N PRO A 122 4.47 -25.23 -2.40
CA PRO A 122 4.04 -24.15 -3.28
C PRO A 122 4.70 -22.80 -2.92
N PRO A 123 5.14 -22.00 -3.93
CA PRO A 123 5.80 -20.71 -3.72
C PRO A 123 5.00 -19.74 -2.84
N GLU A 124 3.67 -19.81 -2.87
CA GLU A 124 2.77 -18.95 -2.09
C GLU A 124 2.97 -19.11 -0.58
N MET A 125 3.44 -20.28 -0.13
CA MET A 125 3.73 -20.49 1.30
C MET A 125 5.00 -19.79 1.75
N TYR A 126 5.94 -19.53 0.84
CA TYR A 126 7.19 -18.82 1.13
C TYR A 126 6.99 -17.31 1.23
N GLN A 127 5.97 -16.75 0.55
CA GLN A 127 5.64 -15.32 0.58
C GLN A 127 5.48 -14.77 1.99
N CYS A 128 4.89 -15.56 2.90
CA CYS A 128 4.76 -15.20 4.31
C CYS A 128 6.11 -15.09 5.04
N MET A 129 7.09 -15.91 4.67
CA MET A 129 8.45 -15.85 5.24
C MET A 129 9.18 -14.61 4.73
N TYR A 130 9.09 -14.32 3.43
CA TYR A 130 9.67 -13.12 2.84
C TYR A 130 9.09 -11.84 3.45
N THR A 131 7.77 -11.81 3.68
CA THR A 131 7.11 -10.70 4.38
C THR A 131 7.66 -10.51 5.81
N CYS A 132 7.90 -11.59 6.54
CA CYS A 132 8.50 -11.53 7.88
C CYS A 132 9.96 -11.02 7.84
N ILE A 133 10.74 -11.45 6.84
CA ILE A 133 12.13 -11.02 6.63
C ILE A 133 12.20 -9.52 6.34
N VAL A 134 11.37 -9.03 5.42
CA VAL A 134 11.25 -7.58 5.15
C VAL A 134 10.82 -6.84 6.41
N THR A 135 9.87 -7.38 7.18
CA THR A 135 9.42 -6.77 8.43
C THR A 135 10.54 -6.65 9.47
N LEU A 136 11.45 -7.63 9.55
CA LEU A 136 12.64 -7.58 10.42
C LEU A 136 13.60 -6.48 9.98
N MET A 137 13.85 -6.36 8.67
CA MET A 137 14.70 -5.30 8.12
C MET A 137 14.13 -3.92 8.43
N GLU A 138 12.83 -3.70 8.20
CA GLU A 138 12.17 -2.44 8.52
C GLU A 138 12.17 -2.12 10.02
N SER A 139 12.29 -3.13 10.88
CA SER A 139 12.38 -2.98 12.34
C SER A 139 13.81 -2.74 12.84
N GLY A 140 14.79 -2.79 11.93
CA GLY A 140 16.22 -2.58 12.16
C GLY A 140 17.03 -3.84 12.44
N ASP A 141 16.44 -5.04 12.36
CA ASP A 141 17.10 -6.32 12.64
C ASP A 141 17.53 -7.04 11.35
N VAL A 142 18.45 -6.41 10.62
CA VAL A 142 18.93 -6.88 9.31
C VAL A 142 19.72 -8.19 9.44
N LEU A 143 20.44 -8.39 10.55
CA LEU A 143 21.23 -9.60 10.77
C LEU A 143 20.33 -10.83 10.94
N ARG A 144 19.26 -10.74 11.73
CA ARG A 144 18.31 -11.85 11.81
C ARG A 144 17.56 -12.07 10.51
N ALA A 145 17.22 -10.99 9.79
CA ALA A 145 16.60 -11.11 8.47
C ALA A 145 17.49 -11.93 7.51
N MET A 146 18.81 -11.73 7.57
CA MET A 146 19.79 -12.51 6.83
C MET A 146 19.81 -13.99 7.24
N ASP A 147 19.90 -14.27 8.54
CA ASP A 147 19.89 -15.65 9.05
C ASP A 147 18.61 -16.37 8.62
N TYR A 148 17.44 -15.72 8.73
CA TYR A 148 16.15 -16.29 8.36
C TYR A 148 16.05 -16.53 6.84
N LEU A 149 16.52 -15.59 6.01
CA LEU A 149 16.56 -15.81 4.56
C LEU A 149 17.49 -16.97 4.19
N GLN A 150 18.60 -17.13 4.91
CA GLN A 150 19.53 -18.24 4.72
C GLN A 150 18.89 -19.57 5.12
N GLU A 151 18.21 -19.64 6.25
CA GLU A 151 17.48 -20.83 6.66
C GLU A 151 16.40 -21.23 5.63
N VAL A 152 15.69 -20.26 5.04
CA VAL A 152 14.71 -20.51 3.96
C VAL A 152 15.38 -21.12 2.73
N SER A 153 16.51 -20.54 2.32
CA SER A 153 17.32 -21.06 1.21
C SER A 153 17.80 -22.48 1.47
N GLU A 154 18.41 -22.73 2.62
CA GLU A 154 18.93 -24.05 3.01
C GLU A 154 17.82 -25.10 3.08
N ARG A 155 16.66 -24.76 3.65
CA ARG A 155 15.50 -25.65 3.72
C ARG A 155 14.94 -26.00 2.35
N SER A 156 15.14 -25.12 1.38
CA SER A 156 14.67 -25.26 0.00
C SER A 156 15.77 -25.69 -0.96
N GLN A 157 16.86 -26.28 -0.43
CA GLN A 157 17.99 -26.82 -1.19
C GLN A 157 18.78 -25.76 -1.99
N GLY A 158 18.99 -24.58 -1.41
CA GLY A 158 19.74 -23.48 -2.03
C GLY A 158 18.92 -22.70 -3.05
N ASN A 159 17.62 -22.54 -2.79
CA ASN A 159 16.68 -21.84 -3.65
C ASN A 159 15.76 -20.95 -2.81
N LEU A 160 15.21 -19.87 -3.38
CA LEU A 160 14.19 -19.02 -2.77
C LEU A 160 12.90 -19.05 -3.60
N PRO A 161 12.08 -20.10 -3.51
CA PRO A 161 10.92 -20.27 -4.40
C PRO A 161 9.94 -19.08 -4.36
N GLY A 162 9.67 -18.50 -5.53
CA GLY A 162 8.71 -17.40 -5.70
C GLY A 162 9.22 -16.02 -5.25
N ILE A 163 10.52 -15.87 -4.96
CA ILE A 163 11.09 -14.57 -4.62
C ILE A 163 11.00 -13.57 -5.79
N SER A 164 11.00 -14.07 -7.04
CA SER A 164 10.86 -13.24 -8.24
C SER A 164 9.50 -12.55 -8.36
N GLU A 165 8.46 -13.15 -7.77
CA GLU A 165 7.07 -12.65 -7.75
C GLU A 165 6.73 -11.94 -6.44
N PHE A 166 7.67 -11.85 -5.50
CA PHE A 166 7.43 -11.23 -4.20
C PHE A 166 7.31 -9.71 -4.34
N LYS A 167 6.19 -9.16 -3.86
CA LYS A 167 5.85 -7.74 -4.00
C LYS A 167 6.94 -6.79 -3.49
N ASP A 168 7.56 -7.11 -2.36
CA ASP A 168 8.55 -6.25 -1.69
C ASP A 168 10.00 -6.70 -1.97
N VAL A 169 10.24 -7.36 -3.10
CA VAL A 169 11.58 -7.85 -3.47
C VAL A 169 12.59 -6.73 -3.64
N ASN A 170 12.15 -5.54 -4.08
CA ASN A 170 13.01 -4.37 -4.21
C ASN A 170 13.62 -3.95 -2.87
N THR A 171 12.88 -4.07 -1.77
CA THR A 171 13.41 -3.82 -0.42
C THR A 171 14.54 -4.79 -0.05
N LEU A 172 14.49 -6.03 -0.54
CA LEU A 172 15.57 -7.01 -0.35
C LEU A 172 16.79 -6.69 -1.22
N LEU A 173 16.56 -6.26 -2.46
CA LEU A 173 17.61 -5.91 -3.43
C LEU A 173 18.36 -4.63 -3.05
N GLU A 174 17.64 -3.62 -2.52
CA GLU A 174 18.20 -2.34 -2.06
C GLU A 174 19.01 -2.49 -0.76
N SER A 175 18.87 -3.60 -0.05
CA SER A 175 19.65 -3.88 1.15
C SER A 175 21.12 -4.08 0.79
N GLU A 176 21.99 -3.25 1.38
CA GLU A 176 23.45 -3.40 1.26
C GLU A 176 23.96 -4.77 1.74
N VAL A 177 23.22 -5.42 2.64
CA VAL A 177 23.58 -6.72 3.22
C VAL A 177 22.97 -7.87 2.43
N LEU A 178 21.66 -7.83 2.16
CA LEU A 178 20.93 -8.95 1.55
C LEU A 178 20.99 -8.96 0.03
N GLY A 179 20.99 -7.80 -0.61
CA GLY A 179 21.03 -7.66 -2.07
C GLY A 179 22.19 -8.46 -2.70
N PRO A 180 23.44 -8.31 -2.20
CA PRO A 180 24.58 -9.07 -2.70
C PRO A 180 24.50 -10.59 -2.46
N LEU A 181 23.67 -11.05 -1.53
CA LEU A 181 23.53 -12.47 -1.17
C LEU A 181 22.45 -13.18 -1.98
N LEU A 182 21.42 -12.45 -2.44
CA LEU A 182 20.31 -13.01 -3.22
C LEU A 182 20.75 -13.87 -4.43
N PRO A 183 21.75 -13.49 -5.26
CA PRO A 183 22.19 -14.33 -6.38
C PRO A 183 22.67 -15.73 -5.95
N ARG A 184 23.23 -15.83 -4.74
CA ARG A 184 23.76 -17.09 -4.20
C ARG A 184 22.66 -17.94 -3.53
N MET A 185 21.60 -17.31 -3.03
CA MET A 185 20.56 -17.95 -2.22
C MET A 185 19.32 -18.32 -3.05
N ALA A 186 18.97 -17.50 -4.04
CA ALA A 186 17.81 -17.72 -4.88
C ALA A 186 18.00 -18.93 -5.81
N GLY A 187 19.23 -19.39 -6.05
CA GLY A 187 19.49 -20.43 -7.04
C GLY A 187 19.33 -19.92 -8.48
N GLU A 188 19.96 -20.61 -9.43
CA GLU A 188 20.13 -20.09 -10.80
C GLU A 188 18.81 -19.76 -11.50
N LYS A 189 17.83 -20.67 -11.46
CA LYS A 189 16.56 -20.51 -12.18
C LYS A 189 15.73 -19.35 -11.65
N GLU A 190 15.61 -19.25 -10.33
CA GLU A 190 14.78 -18.23 -9.70
C GLU A 190 15.47 -16.87 -9.75
N TYR A 191 16.80 -16.83 -9.65
CA TYR A 191 17.57 -15.61 -9.84
C TYR A 191 17.43 -15.06 -11.28
N LEU A 192 17.40 -15.92 -12.30
CA LEU A 192 17.13 -15.49 -13.68
C LEU A 192 15.73 -14.86 -13.81
N LYS A 193 14.70 -15.48 -13.21
CA LYS A 193 13.35 -14.89 -13.17
C LYS A 193 13.32 -13.56 -12.42
N LEU A 194 14.09 -13.44 -11.34
CA LEU A 194 14.22 -12.20 -10.58
C LEU A 194 14.82 -11.10 -11.47
N LEU A 195 15.90 -11.39 -12.20
CA LEU A 195 16.49 -10.44 -13.14
C LEU A 195 15.52 -10.04 -14.25
N GLU A 196 14.77 -10.99 -14.81
CA GLU A 196 13.74 -10.73 -15.81
C GLU A 196 12.63 -9.82 -15.26
N ALA A 197 12.13 -10.10 -14.04
CA ALA A 197 11.15 -9.26 -13.38
C ALA A 197 11.69 -7.82 -13.14
N GLN A 198 12.95 -7.68 -12.76
CA GLN A 198 13.59 -6.37 -12.59
C GLN A 198 13.78 -5.62 -13.91
N LEU A 199 14.13 -6.32 -14.99
CA LEU A 199 14.21 -5.73 -16.33
C LEU A 199 12.85 -5.21 -16.78
N ILE A 200 11.79 -5.98 -16.60
CA ILE A 200 10.42 -5.55 -16.91
C ILE A 200 10.04 -4.30 -16.11
N GLN A 201 10.40 -4.23 -14.83
CA GLN A 201 10.15 -3.03 -14.03
C GLN A 201 10.90 -1.81 -14.58
N ILE A 202 12.17 -1.97 -14.95
CA ILE A 202 12.98 -0.89 -15.53
C ILE A 202 12.39 -0.43 -16.87
N GLU A 203 12.01 -1.37 -17.75
CA GLU A 203 11.36 -1.07 -19.03
C GLU A 203 10.05 -0.28 -18.83
N ASN A 204 9.20 -0.74 -17.91
CA ASN A 204 7.94 -0.07 -17.62
C ASN A 204 8.15 1.37 -17.11
N LYS A 205 9.18 1.60 -16.27
CA LYS A 205 9.57 2.94 -15.79
C LYS A 205 10.16 3.84 -16.87
N MET A 206 10.64 3.26 -17.97
CA MET A 206 11.05 3.99 -19.16
C MET A 206 9.90 4.16 -20.16
N GLY A 207 8.71 3.60 -19.88
CA GLY A 207 7.58 3.62 -20.81
C GLY A 207 7.73 2.64 -21.98
N LEU A 208 8.53 1.59 -21.81
CA LEU A 208 8.86 0.60 -22.83
C LEU A 208 8.33 -0.79 -22.46
N SER A 209 8.20 -1.65 -23.47
CA SER A 209 7.90 -3.07 -23.29
C SER A 209 8.67 -3.92 -24.30
N TRP A 210 9.24 -5.05 -23.87
CA TRP A 210 9.89 -6.02 -24.74
C TRP A 210 8.86 -6.97 -25.40
N ASP A 211 8.83 -6.99 -26.73
CA ASP A 211 8.09 -8.00 -27.49
C ASP A 211 8.98 -9.22 -27.74
N SER A 212 8.67 -10.32 -27.06
CA SER A 212 9.41 -11.58 -27.19
C SER A 212 9.24 -12.29 -28.55
N GLU A 213 8.13 -12.05 -29.26
CA GLU A 213 7.89 -12.64 -30.59
C GLU A 213 8.59 -11.82 -31.67
N GLY A 214 8.49 -10.49 -31.55
CA GLY A 214 9.11 -9.52 -32.45
C GLY A 214 10.61 -9.33 -32.25
N LEU A 215 11.12 -9.61 -31.04
CA LEU A 215 12.50 -9.34 -30.59
C LEU A 215 12.87 -7.85 -30.69
N TYR A 216 11.94 -6.97 -30.30
CA TYR A 216 12.13 -5.52 -30.27
C TYR A 216 11.42 -4.87 -29.07
N HIS A 217 11.80 -3.64 -28.75
CA HIS A 217 11.14 -2.79 -27.77
C HIS A 217 10.02 -1.99 -28.43
N THR A 218 8.91 -1.86 -27.71
CA THR A 218 7.72 -1.10 -28.11
C THR A 218 7.36 -0.07 -27.05
N ASN A 219 6.50 0.89 -27.40
CA ASN A 219 5.89 1.77 -26.42
C ASN A 219 4.94 0.95 -25.54
N ILE A 220 5.01 1.10 -24.22
CA ILE A 220 4.15 0.36 -23.29
C ILE A 220 2.65 0.65 -23.49
N SER A 221 2.29 1.83 -24.00
CA SER A 221 0.91 2.22 -24.29
C SER A 221 0.49 1.92 -25.73
N ASP A 222 1.46 1.70 -26.64
CA ASP A 222 1.20 1.36 -28.04
C ASP A 222 2.15 0.25 -28.52
N PRO A 223 1.72 -1.02 -28.47
CA PRO A 223 2.49 -2.17 -28.96
C PRO A 223 2.84 -2.10 -30.45
N HIS A 224 2.20 -1.25 -31.25
CA HIS A 224 2.50 -1.09 -32.66
C HIS A 224 3.63 -0.07 -32.92
N SER A 225 4.00 0.73 -31.92
CA SER A 225 5.10 1.68 -31.99
C SER A 225 6.41 1.01 -31.62
N ILE A 226 7.17 0.55 -32.62
CA ILE A 226 8.49 -0.08 -32.46
C ILE A 226 9.57 1.00 -32.23
N ILE A 227 10.35 0.85 -31.15
CA ILE A 227 11.30 1.86 -30.65
C ILE A 227 12.76 1.43 -30.86
N SER A 228 13.02 0.15 -31.17
CA SER A 228 14.39 -0.41 -31.22
C SER A 228 15.37 0.28 -32.17
N GLU A 229 14.90 1.08 -33.13
CA GLU A 229 15.77 1.85 -34.05
C GLU A 229 15.96 3.32 -33.64
N THR A 230 15.19 3.82 -32.67
CA THR A 230 15.31 5.18 -32.13
C THR A 230 16.19 5.19 -30.88
N PRO A 231 17.10 6.18 -30.73
CA PRO A 231 17.87 6.33 -29.51
C PRO A 231 16.92 6.61 -28.33
N LEU A 232 17.10 5.87 -27.23
CA LEU A 232 16.29 6.02 -26.01
C LEU A 232 16.39 7.41 -25.37
N PHE A 233 17.50 8.12 -25.63
CA PHE A 233 17.72 9.48 -25.19
C PHE A 233 18.14 10.30 -26.40
N ASN A 234 17.37 11.34 -26.73
CA ASN A 234 17.77 12.34 -27.70
C ASN A 234 18.18 13.64 -27.00
N ILE A 235 18.93 14.47 -27.71
CA ILE A 235 19.43 15.76 -27.19
C ILE A 235 18.26 16.74 -26.95
N ASP A 236 17.16 16.53 -27.67
CA ASP A 236 15.97 17.39 -27.64
C ASP A 236 15.02 17.06 -26.48
N GLY A 237 15.24 15.95 -25.75
CA GLY A 237 14.43 15.53 -24.62
C GLY A 237 13.17 14.73 -24.98
N ASP A 238 12.79 14.67 -26.27
CA ASP A 238 11.68 13.87 -26.79
C ASP A 238 12.00 12.36 -26.80
N SER A 239 12.10 11.75 -25.62
CA SER A 239 12.42 10.34 -25.47
C SER A 239 11.14 9.50 -25.58
N THR A 240 11.06 8.64 -26.60
CA THR A 240 9.88 7.79 -26.82
C THR A 240 9.55 6.94 -25.58
N GLY A 241 8.29 6.99 -25.15
CA GLY A 241 7.80 6.30 -23.96
C GLY A 241 7.68 7.20 -22.72
N TYR A 242 8.34 8.36 -22.68
CA TYR A 242 8.23 9.28 -21.54
C TYR A 242 6.85 9.93 -21.45
N GLU A 243 6.19 10.10 -22.59
CA GLU A 243 4.81 10.59 -22.74
C GLU A 243 3.75 9.58 -22.29
N SER A 244 4.13 8.33 -22.03
CA SER A 244 3.19 7.25 -21.71
C SER A 244 2.64 7.37 -20.29
N THR A 245 1.31 7.44 -20.13
CA THR A 245 0.67 7.41 -18.80
C THR A 245 0.96 6.12 -18.02
N ALA A 246 1.30 5.03 -18.71
CA ALA A 246 1.69 3.78 -18.07
C ALA A 246 3.05 3.90 -17.33
N ARG A 247 3.92 4.83 -17.75
CA ARG A 247 5.16 5.18 -17.05
C ARG A 247 4.86 5.77 -15.67
N LEU A 248 3.97 6.75 -15.58
CA LEU A 248 3.50 7.34 -14.31
C LEU A 248 2.95 6.28 -13.37
N ILE A 249 2.10 5.39 -13.89
CA ILE A 249 1.51 4.30 -13.10
C ILE A 249 2.58 3.33 -12.61
N ALA A 250 3.54 2.97 -13.47
CA ALA A 250 4.64 2.07 -13.13
C ALA A 250 5.54 2.69 -12.05
N GLU A 251 5.84 3.99 -12.12
CA GLU A 251 6.66 4.67 -11.12
C GLU A 251 5.94 4.71 -9.76
N ILE A 252 4.67 5.10 -9.71
CA ILE A 252 3.88 5.10 -8.47
C ILE A 252 3.85 3.70 -7.84
N LYS A 253 3.61 2.65 -8.64
CA LYS A 253 3.56 1.26 -8.15
C LYS A 253 4.92 0.78 -7.65
N ALA A 254 6.00 1.11 -8.34
CA ALA A 254 7.34 0.70 -7.96
C ALA A 254 7.84 1.42 -6.69
N LEU A 255 7.47 2.70 -6.52
CA LEU A 255 7.76 3.45 -5.29
C LEU A 255 6.89 2.97 -4.11
N GLY A 256 5.75 2.33 -4.37
CA GLY A 256 4.92 1.69 -3.36
C GLY A 256 4.54 2.64 -2.23
N CYS A 257 4.89 2.29 -0.99
CA CYS A 257 4.67 3.12 0.19
C CYS A 257 5.94 3.93 0.58
N SER A 258 6.75 4.37 -0.38
CA SER A 258 7.97 5.13 -0.11
C SER A 258 7.68 6.35 0.78
N ARG A 259 8.61 6.58 1.72
CA ARG A 259 8.60 7.71 2.65
C ARG A 259 9.64 8.76 2.29
N SER A 260 10.42 8.50 1.24
CA SER A 260 11.45 9.41 0.79
C SER A 260 10.79 10.63 0.15
N VAL A 261 11.15 11.80 0.67
CA VAL A 261 10.70 13.08 0.12
C VAL A 261 11.11 13.23 -1.34
N THR A 262 12.27 12.70 -1.73
CA THR A 262 12.72 12.74 -3.14
C THR A 262 11.87 11.86 -4.04
N ASP A 263 11.43 10.70 -3.56
CA ASP A 263 10.61 9.78 -4.35
C ASP A 263 9.19 10.32 -4.54
N LEU A 264 8.61 10.91 -3.49
CA LEU A 264 7.33 11.61 -3.60
C LEU A 264 7.45 12.85 -4.51
N GLY A 265 8.59 13.55 -4.46
CA GLY A 265 8.91 14.66 -5.37
C GLY A 265 8.92 14.23 -6.84
N LYS A 266 9.52 13.08 -7.17
CA LYS A 266 9.48 12.52 -8.54
C LYS A 266 8.04 12.27 -9.01
N ILE A 267 7.17 11.71 -8.16
CA ILE A 267 5.76 11.53 -8.51
C ILE A 267 5.11 12.88 -8.80
N ALA A 268 5.37 13.90 -7.97
CA ALA A 268 4.84 15.24 -8.16
C ALA A 268 5.29 15.88 -9.49
N GLU A 269 6.56 15.71 -9.88
CA GLU A 269 7.10 16.17 -11.16
C GLU A 269 6.42 15.45 -12.34
N MET A 270 6.28 14.12 -12.27
CA MET A 270 5.60 13.35 -13.32
C MET A 270 4.11 13.70 -13.46
N LEU A 271 3.43 14.12 -12.39
CA LEU A 271 2.05 14.60 -12.49
C LEU A 271 1.93 15.91 -13.27
N ASP A 272 2.97 16.73 -13.30
CA ASP A 272 3.05 17.96 -14.12
C ASP A 272 3.33 17.59 -15.59
N GLU A 273 4.21 16.60 -15.83
CA GLU A 273 4.51 16.05 -17.17
C GLU A 273 3.26 15.48 -17.87
N HIS A 274 2.35 14.88 -17.09
CA HIS A 274 1.13 14.22 -17.58
C HIS A 274 -0.15 15.07 -17.41
N GLU A 275 -0.04 16.39 -17.19
CA GLU A 275 -1.23 17.25 -17.11
C GLU A 275 -1.98 17.27 -18.46
N GLY A 276 -3.25 16.88 -18.45
CA GLY A 276 -4.10 16.80 -19.64
C GLY A 276 -4.35 15.38 -20.14
N ASP A 277 -3.61 14.39 -19.63
CA ASP A 277 -3.83 12.98 -19.95
C ASP A 277 -5.12 12.44 -19.32
N VAL A 278 -5.66 11.37 -19.93
CA VAL A 278 -6.87 10.70 -19.48
C VAL A 278 -6.57 9.22 -19.21
N ILE A 279 -6.57 8.84 -17.94
CA ILE A 279 -6.29 7.47 -17.51
C ILE A 279 -7.60 6.78 -17.13
N PRO A 280 -8.08 5.77 -17.87
CA PRO A 280 -9.30 5.05 -17.53
C PRO A 280 -9.20 4.39 -16.14
N VAL A 281 -10.29 4.40 -15.37
CA VAL A 281 -10.32 3.74 -14.05
C VAL A 281 -11.54 2.83 -13.89
N SER A 282 -11.35 1.75 -13.14
CA SER A 282 -12.39 0.78 -12.82
C SER A 282 -12.82 0.91 -11.37
N LEU A 283 -14.11 1.19 -11.16
CA LEU A 283 -14.72 1.30 -9.84
C LEU A 283 -15.58 0.06 -9.53
N PRO A 284 -15.36 -0.61 -8.38
CA PRO A 284 -16.13 -1.81 -8.04
C PRO A 284 -17.65 -1.57 -7.96
N SER A 285 -18.06 -0.40 -7.46
CA SER A 285 -19.45 -0.03 -7.20
C SER A 285 -20.26 0.29 -8.46
N THR A 286 -19.60 0.48 -9.60
CA THR A 286 -20.24 0.92 -10.86
C THR A 286 -20.15 -0.15 -11.96
N LYS A 287 -19.71 -1.37 -11.63
CA LYS A 287 -19.71 -2.50 -12.56
C LYS A 287 -21.13 -2.73 -13.10
N GLY A 288 -21.26 -2.68 -14.43
CA GLY A 288 -22.54 -2.84 -15.12
C GLY A 288 -23.38 -1.56 -15.28
N GLN A 289 -22.86 -0.39 -14.89
CA GLN A 289 -23.48 0.91 -15.20
C GLN A 289 -23.03 1.44 -16.56
N ASP A 290 -23.88 2.25 -17.21
CA ASP A 290 -23.59 2.97 -18.46
C ASP A 290 -22.75 4.24 -18.22
N VAL A 291 -21.79 4.17 -17.30
CA VAL A 291 -20.91 5.28 -16.92
C VAL A 291 -19.47 4.79 -16.90
N GLU A 292 -18.59 5.59 -17.47
CA GLU A 292 -17.14 5.40 -17.44
C GLU A 292 -16.49 6.46 -16.57
N TYR A 293 -15.36 6.10 -15.98
CA TYR A 293 -14.60 6.99 -15.11
C TYR A 293 -13.15 7.05 -15.58
N ALA A 294 -12.55 8.21 -15.42
CA ALA A 294 -11.14 8.43 -15.71
C ALA A 294 -10.50 9.35 -14.68
N TRP A 295 -9.23 9.07 -14.40
CA TRP A 295 -8.33 9.92 -13.66
C TRP A 295 -7.64 10.88 -14.62
N PHE A 296 -7.68 12.15 -14.28
CA PHE A 296 -6.94 13.23 -14.91
C PHE A 296 -5.74 13.56 -14.01
N PRO A 297 -4.51 13.16 -14.37
CA PRO A 297 -3.31 13.50 -13.62
C PRO A 297 -3.18 15.01 -13.53
N ARG A 298 -2.91 15.48 -12.30
CA ARG A 298 -2.68 16.90 -12.07
C ARG A 298 -1.91 17.08 -10.78
N TYR A 299 -0.77 17.75 -10.87
CA TYR A 299 -0.07 18.21 -9.69
C TYR A 299 -0.86 19.31 -8.99
N SER A 300 -1.00 19.21 -7.67
CA SER A 300 -1.56 20.29 -6.87
C SER A 300 -1.01 20.26 -5.46
N SER A 301 -0.43 21.38 -5.05
CA SER A 301 -0.08 21.61 -3.65
C SER A 301 -1.34 21.67 -2.80
N PHE A 302 -1.33 21.05 -1.62
CA PHE A 302 -2.41 21.23 -0.67
C PHE A 302 -2.28 22.62 -0.04
N ARG A 303 -3.27 23.50 -0.27
CA ARG A 303 -3.33 24.84 0.36
C ARG A 303 -4.62 24.97 1.15
N ARG A 304 -4.49 25.26 2.44
CA ARG A 304 -5.62 25.55 3.34
C ARG A 304 -6.34 26.83 2.87
N SER A 305 -7.67 26.82 2.93
CA SER A 305 -8.49 28.02 2.71
C SER A 305 -8.04 29.15 3.66
N GLY A 306 -7.67 30.30 3.09
CA GLY A 306 -7.18 31.49 3.83
C GLY A 306 -5.68 31.75 3.77
N ALA A 307 -4.87 30.88 3.17
CA ALA A 307 -3.47 31.19 2.87
C ALA A 307 -3.38 32.09 1.63
N SER A 308 -2.75 33.26 1.76
CA SER A 308 -2.58 34.22 0.66
C SER A 308 -1.85 33.58 -0.51
N SER A 309 -2.40 33.72 -1.72
CA SER A 309 -1.70 33.38 -2.95
C SER A 309 -0.47 34.28 -3.11
N SER A 310 0.73 33.77 -2.85
CA SER A 310 1.89 34.32 -3.54
C SER A 310 1.80 33.85 -4.98
N ALA A 311 1.53 34.82 -5.86
CA ALA A 311 1.82 34.70 -7.27
C ALA A 311 3.35 34.60 -7.47
N GLU A 312 3.74 34.00 -8.60
CA GLU A 312 5.11 33.91 -9.14
C GLU A 312 5.99 32.80 -8.53
N ARG A 313 5.87 31.64 -9.17
CA ARG A 313 6.69 30.43 -9.01
C ARG A 313 8.03 30.70 -9.72
N GLU A 314 9.01 31.22 -8.99
CA GLU A 314 10.39 31.33 -9.48
C GLU A 314 11.36 30.88 -8.36
N GLY A 315 11.57 29.57 -8.28
CA GLY A 315 12.48 28.93 -7.33
C GLY A 315 12.08 27.49 -6.99
N THR A 316 13.07 26.62 -6.81
CA THR A 316 12.93 25.25 -6.30
C THR A 316 12.56 25.32 -4.81
N GLU A 317 11.28 25.51 -4.50
CA GLU A 317 10.81 25.34 -3.12
C GLU A 317 11.18 23.93 -2.64
N PRO A 318 11.70 23.78 -1.41
CA PRO A 318 12.00 22.46 -0.87
C PRO A 318 10.71 21.66 -0.76
N TRP A 319 10.79 20.35 -1.03
CA TRP A 319 9.68 19.45 -0.86
C TRP A 319 9.25 19.40 0.63
N THR A 320 8.04 19.90 0.87
CA THR A 320 7.30 19.86 2.14
C THR A 320 6.02 19.03 1.97
N PRO A 321 5.37 18.58 3.05
CA PRO A 321 4.08 17.88 2.96
C PRO A 321 3.04 18.63 2.12
N SER A 322 2.90 19.95 2.34
CA SER A 322 2.07 20.84 1.52
C SER A 322 2.41 20.81 0.03
N THR A 323 3.68 21.00 -0.34
CA THR A 323 4.10 21.04 -1.76
C THR A 323 4.04 19.67 -2.41
N LEU A 324 4.12 18.58 -1.65
CA LEU A 324 3.91 17.22 -2.15
C LEU A 324 2.41 16.85 -2.27
N GLY A 325 1.49 17.74 -1.86
CA GLY A 325 0.06 17.46 -1.89
C GLY A 325 -0.34 16.36 -0.90
N LEU A 326 0.34 16.28 0.25
CA LEU A 326 0.04 15.28 1.28
C LEU A 326 -1.14 15.71 2.14
N VAL A 327 -2.11 14.80 2.25
CA VAL A 327 -3.41 15.07 2.85
C VAL A 327 -3.78 13.97 3.83
N ARG A 328 -4.36 14.38 4.96
CA ARG A 328 -4.92 13.50 5.98
C ARG A 328 -6.45 13.59 5.98
N VAL A 329 -7.11 12.44 5.89
CA VAL A 329 -8.57 12.31 5.98
C VAL A 329 -8.97 11.64 7.30
N SER A 330 -9.78 12.28 8.13
CA SER A 330 -10.12 11.80 9.49
C SER A 330 -11.59 12.01 9.86
N CYS A 331 -12.14 11.28 10.83
CA CYS A 331 -13.54 11.46 11.26
C CYS A 331 -13.74 12.67 12.19
N ASN A 332 -12.66 13.28 12.68
CA ASN A 332 -12.69 14.30 13.72
C ASN A 332 -11.58 15.34 13.52
N SER A 333 -11.93 16.61 13.66
CA SER A 333 -11.00 17.74 13.58
C SER A 333 -10.07 17.87 14.79
N SER A 334 -10.30 17.10 15.87
CA SER A 334 -9.52 17.27 17.11
C SER A 334 -8.09 16.75 16.99
N GLY A 335 -7.70 16.13 15.87
CA GLY A 335 -6.37 15.56 15.65
C GLY A 335 -5.98 14.53 16.72
N SER A 336 -6.97 13.83 17.30
CA SER A 336 -6.69 12.90 18.39
C SER A 336 -5.71 11.83 17.89
N PRO A 337 -4.55 11.64 18.56
CA PRO A 337 -3.53 10.70 18.11
C PRO A 337 -3.97 9.24 18.19
N LEU A 338 -5.12 8.97 18.83
CA LEU A 338 -5.73 7.64 18.90
C LEU A 338 -6.62 7.34 17.70
N GLU A 339 -6.99 8.34 16.91
CA GLU A 339 -7.91 8.20 15.79
C GLU A 339 -7.23 7.64 14.56
N ARG A 340 -7.99 6.90 13.75
CA ARG A 340 -7.50 6.36 12.49
C ARG A 340 -7.86 7.34 11.39
N SER A 341 -6.87 7.72 10.61
CA SER A 341 -6.99 8.58 9.44
C SER A 341 -6.38 7.90 8.21
N ILE A 342 -6.73 8.39 7.04
CA ILE A 342 -6.12 7.98 5.78
C ILE A 342 -5.08 9.04 5.43
N HIS A 343 -3.86 8.60 5.12
CA HIS A 343 -2.75 9.47 4.73
C HIS A 343 -2.50 9.27 3.24
N VAL A 344 -2.69 10.32 2.46
CA VAL A 344 -2.68 10.21 1.01
C VAL A 344 -1.83 11.27 0.36
N MET A 345 -1.33 10.97 -0.84
CA MET A 345 -0.80 11.97 -1.78
C MET A 345 -1.84 12.26 -2.85
N GLN A 346 -2.10 13.52 -3.14
CA GLN A 346 -2.99 13.92 -4.22
C GLN A 346 -2.35 13.66 -5.59
N LEU A 347 -3.10 13.01 -6.48
CA LEU A 347 -2.64 12.65 -7.83
C LEU A 347 -3.46 13.31 -8.94
N GLY A 348 -4.59 13.94 -8.63
CA GLY A 348 -5.40 14.67 -9.63
C GLY A 348 -6.89 14.58 -9.37
N ARG A 349 -7.69 14.55 -10.45
CA ARG A 349 -9.16 14.59 -10.39
C ARG A 349 -9.80 13.37 -11.04
N LEU A 350 -10.96 12.99 -10.52
CA LEU A 350 -11.78 11.93 -11.09
C LEU A 350 -12.91 12.57 -11.92
N ALA A 351 -13.00 12.20 -13.19
CA ALA A 351 -14.11 12.56 -14.05
C ALA A 351 -14.93 11.33 -14.45
N ARG A 352 -16.15 11.59 -14.94
CA ARG A 352 -17.06 10.59 -15.47
C ARG A 352 -17.63 11.02 -16.80
N ARG A 353 -18.09 10.06 -17.59
CA ARG A 353 -18.92 10.30 -18.78
C ARG A 353 -19.90 9.16 -18.98
N ALA A 354 -20.97 9.39 -19.72
CA ALA A 354 -21.85 8.30 -20.14
C ALA A 354 -21.09 7.37 -21.11
N ARG A 355 -21.31 6.06 -20.98
CA ARG A 355 -20.76 5.07 -21.89
C ARG A 355 -21.48 5.18 -23.24
N CYS A 356 -20.74 5.34 -24.33
CA CYS A 356 -21.33 5.30 -25.66
C CYS A 356 -21.72 3.85 -26.02
N PRO A 357 -22.99 3.59 -26.44
CA PRO A 357 -23.34 2.29 -26.99
C PRO A 357 -22.54 2.06 -28.27
N HIS A 358 -22.02 0.83 -28.45
CA HIS A 358 -21.14 0.41 -29.56
C HIS A 358 -21.71 0.66 -30.99
N ASP A 359 -22.98 1.04 -31.11
CA ASP A 359 -23.69 1.24 -32.39
C ASP A 359 -23.90 2.73 -32.77
N GLN A 360 -23.32 3.69 -32.04
CA GLN A 360 -23.46 5.12 -32.35
C GLN A 360 -22.20 5.73 -32.98
N ASP A 361 -22.45 6.69 -33.88
CA ASP A 361 -21.49 7.47 -34.64
C ASP A 361 -20.44 8.12 -33.70
N PRO A 362 -19.12 7.94 -33.95
CA PRO A 362 -18.04 8.47 -33.11
C PRO A 362 -17.97 10.00 -33.03
N THR A 363 -18.91 10.71 -33.64
CA THR A 363 -19.03 12.17 -33.62
C THR A 363 -19.63 12.75 -32.33
N TYR A 364 -20.20 11.92 -31.45
CA TYR A 364 -20.67 12.34 -30.12
C TYR A 364 -19.75 11.78 -29.02
N ASP A 365 -18.53 12.29 -28.92
CA ASP A 365 -17.72 12.09 -27.72
C ASP A 365 -18.38 12.85 -26.55
N THR A 366 -19.03 12.10 -25.65
CA THR A 366 -19.58 12.67 -24.42
C THR A 366 -18.44 13.30 -23.62
N LEU A 367 -18.53 14.60 -23.34
CA LEU A 367 -17.51 15.34 -22.59
C LEU A 367 -17.36 14.76 -21.17
N TRP A 368 -16.12 14.74 -20.68
CA TRP A 368 -15.82 14.35 -19.31
C TRP A 368 -16.33 15.40 -18.32
N GLU A 369 -17.07 14.96 -17.30
CA GLU A 369 -17.57 15.77 -16.20
C GLU A 369 -16.81 15.42 -14.91
N GLU A 370 -16.21 16.41 -14.24
CA GLU A 370 -15.55 16.18 -12.95
C GLU A 370 -16.56 15.74 -11.87
N THR A 371 -16.20 14.69 -11.12
CA THR A 371 -17.08 14.07 -10.11
C THR A 371 -16.96 14.69 -8.71
N GLU A 372 -16.24 15.80 -8.57
CA GLU A 372 -15.86 16.42 -7.29
C GLU A 372 -14.99 15.52 -6.38
N HIS A 373 -14.46 14.41 -6.91
CA HIS A 373 -13.47 13.59 -6.20
C HIS A 373 -12.05 13.93 -6.62
N MET A 374 -11.18 13.89 -5.63
CA MET A 374 -9.74 13.89 -5.77
C MET A 374 -9.26 12.45 -5.92
N VAL A 375 -8.41 12.20 -6.92
CA VAL A 375 -7.70 10.94 -7.06
C VAL A 375 -6.45 11.01 -6.19
N THR A 376 -6.21 9.97 -5.40
CA THR A 376 -5.14 9.97 -4.41
C THR A 376 -4.48 8.59 -4.29
N TRP A 377 -3.25 8.60 -3.78
CA TRP A 377 -2.48 7.42 -3.44
C TRP A 377 -2.40 7.26 -1.92
N ASP A 378 -2.94 6.16 -1.39
CA ASP A 378 -2.82 5.80 0.03
C ASP A 378 -1.37 5.42 0.35
N ARG A 379 -0.68 6.28 1.11
CA ARG A 379 0.73 6.09 1.49
C ARG A 379 0.93 4.98 2.51
N VAL A 380 -0.14 4.54 3.20
CA VAL A 380 -0.05 3.45 4.17
C VAL A 380 -0.11 2.11 3.44
N TYR A 381 -1.09 1.93 2.55
CA TYR A 381 -1.38 0.62 1.95
C TYR A 381 -0.99 0.49 0.47
N GLY A 382 -0.56 1.58 -0.16
CA GLY A 382 -0.20 1.61 -1.58
C GLY A 382 -1.39 1.28 -2.46
N GLN A 383 -2.50 1.99 -2.24
CA GLN A 383 -3.75 1.79 -2.97
C GLN A 383 -4.25 3.10 -3.58
N PHE A 384 -4.80 3.02 -4.77
CA PHE A 384 -5.48 4.16 -5.39
C PHE A 384 -6.88 4.32 -4.80
N ILE A 385 -7.16 5.52 -4.30
CA ILE A 385 -8.46 5.85 -3.72
C ILE A 385 -8.96 7.20 -4.25
N ALA A 386 -10.27 7.29 -4.47
CA ALA A 386 -10.97 8.53 -4.77
C ALA A 386 -11.60 9.06 -3.48
N VAL A 387 -11.35 10.34 -3.17
CA VAL A 387 -11.87 11.04 -1.99
C VAL A 387 -12.73 12.20 -2.45
N TYR A 388 -13.98 12.26 -2.01
CA TYR A 388 -14.89 13.36 -2.30
C TYR A 388 -14.43 14.61 -1.54
N VAL A 389 -14.28 15.74 -2.24
CA VAL A 389 -13.77 16.99 -1.64
C VAL A 389 -14.74 18.15 -1.77
N GLY A 390 -15.93 17.92 -2.33
CA GLY A 390 -16.92 18.96 -2.59
C GLY A 390 -16.66 19.72 -3.90
N PRO A 391 -17.51 20.72 -4.21
CA PRO A 391 -17.44 21.47 -5.46
C PRO A 391 -16.08 22.15 -5.67
N SER A 392 -15.65 22.17 -6.93
CA SER A 392 -14.29 22.46 -7.39
C SER A 392 -13.89 23.95 -7.40
N ASP A 393 -14.55 24.81 -6.61
CA ASP A 393 -14.35 26.27 -6.57
C ASP A 393 -13.01 26.71 -5.92
N GLY A 394 -11.97 25.88 -6.02
CA GLY A 394 -10.58 26.21 -5.73
C GLY A 394 -10.09 25.88 -4.32
N HIS A 395 -10.99 25.59 -3.37
CA HIS A 395 -10.62 25.29 -1.99
C HIS A 395 -11.26 23.99 -1.50
N ILE A 396 -10.43 23.09 -0.99
CA ILE A 396 -10.91 21.88 -0.31
C ILE A 396 -11.59 22.33 0.99
N GLU A 397 -12.87 22.02 1.12
CA GLU A 397 -13.60 22.21 2.38
C GLU A 397 -12.98 21.31 3.45
N THR A 398 -12.63 21.89 4.59
CA THR A 398 -11.98 21.14 5.68
C THR A 398 -12.90 20.13 6.34
N ARG A 399 -14.22 20.27 6.17
CA ARG A 399 -15.23 19.37 6.73
C ARG A 399 -16.23 19.01 5.64
N ILE A 400 -16.32 17.73 5.32
CA ILE A 400 -17.11 17.20 4.21
C ILE A 400 -18.29 16.39 4.73
N GLU A 401 -19.47 16.60 4.15
CA GLU A 401 -20.65 15.75 4.35
C GLU A 401 -20.55 14.49 3.47
N SER A 402 -20.23 13.34 4.07
CA SER A 402 -20.01 12.08 3.33
C SER A 402 -21.21 11.66 2.47
N ARG A 403 -22.44 11.92 2.96
CA ARG A 403 -23.67 11.53 2.27
C ARG A 403 -23.96 12.36 1.00
N ALA A 404 -23.35 13.54 0.88
CA ALA A 404 -23.51 14.39 -0.30
C ALA A 404 -22.85 13.77 -1.55
N ALA A 405 -21.77 12.99 -1.37
CA ALA A 405 -21.02 12.38 -2.45
C ALA A 405 -21.90 11.54 -3.38
N ARG A 406 -22.51 10.47 -2.86
CA ARG A 406 -23.30 9.53 -3.67
C ARG A 406 -24.46 10.20 -4.40
N ALA A 407 -25.08 11.21 -3.79
CA ALA A 407 -26.18 11.94 -4.41
C ALA A 407 -25.74 12.77 -5.64
N ARG A 408 -24.49 13.25 -5.68
CA ARG A 408 -23.99 14.14 -6.74
C ARG A 408 -23.17 13.39 -7.79
N SER A 409 -22.27 12.53 -7.34
CA SER A 409 -21.25 11.88 -8.17
C SER A 409 -21.63 10.45 -8.56
N GLY A 410 -22.63 9.84 -7.90
CA GLY A 410 -22.99 8.44 -8.11
C GLY A 410 -22.04 7.44 -7.45
N ILE A 411 -21.01 7.92 -6.74
CA ILE A 411 -19.99 7.09 -6.07
C ILE A 411 -19.97 7.39 -4.58
N GLU A 412 -19.47 6.46 -3.77
CA GLU A 412 -19.22 6.65 -2.35
C GLU A 412 -18.18 7.75 -2.08
N ALA A 413 -18.25 8.38 -0.90
CA ALA A 413 -17.38 9.51 -0.57
C ALA A 413 -15.90 9.14 -0.55
N ILE A 414 -15.57 7.90 -0.18
CA ILE A 414 -14.22 7.37 -0.30
C ILE A 414 -14.34 5.97 -0.89
N THR A 415 -13.66 5.72 -2.00
CA THR A 415 -13.66 4.41 -2.66
C THR A 415 -12.28 4.07 -3.20
N ALA A 416 -11.88 2.81 -3.06
CA ALA A 416 -10.74 2.29 -3.81
C ALA A 416 -11.15 2.08 -5.29
N PHE A 417 -10.20 2.22 -6.19
CA PHE A 417 -10.37 1.92 -7.61
C PHE A 417 -9.14 1.20 -8.16
N SER A 418 -9.31 0.56 -9.32
CA SER A 418 -8.25 -0.16 -10.02
C SER A 418 -7.95 0.50 -11.36
N LEU A 419 -6.70 0.38 -11.80
CA LEU A 419 -6.27 0.77 -13.13
C LEU A 419 -6.41 -0.42 -14.10
N PRO A 420 -6.43 -0.18 -15.43
CA PRO A 420 -6.49 -1.25 -16.41
C PRO A 420 -5.33 -2.24 -16.21
N GLY A 421 -5.63 -3.54 -16.24
CA GLY A 421 -4.65 -4.60 -16.02
C GLY A 421 -4.38 -4.94 -14.55
N ASP A 422 -4.89 -4.17 -13.59
CA ASP A 422 -4.77 -4.52 -12.17
C ASP A 422 -5.73 -5.66 -11.80
N THR A 423 -5.25 -6.51 -10.88
CA THR A 423 -6.15 -7.39 -10.12
C THR A 423 -7.02 -6.52 -9.20
N GLU A 424 -8.27 -6.94 -8.99
CA GLU A 424 -9.18 -6.19 -8.13
C GLU A 424 -8.55 -5.89 -6.77
N PRO A 425 -8.78 -4.69 -6.20
CA PRO A 425 -8.11 -4.31 -4.99
C PRO A 425 -8.53 -5.29 -3.89
N VAL A 426 -7.55 -5.98 -3.29
CA VAL A 426 -7.80 -6.79 -2.11
C VAL A 426 -8.21 -5.84 -1.00
N SER A 427 -9.53 -5.75 -0.76
CA SER A 427 -10.13 -4.78 0.12
C SER A 427 -9.58 -4.92 1.54
N GLN A 428 -8.74 -3.98 1.98
CA GLN A 428 -8.71 -3.59 3.39
C GLN A 428 -9.83 -2.58 3.66
N GLY A 429 -11.04 -2.97 3.27
CA GLY A 429 -12.22 -2.10 3.17
C GLY A 429 -12.72 -1.54 4.50
N ASP A 430 -12.21 -2.00 5.64
CA ASP A 430 -12.70 -1.59 6.96
C ASP A 430 -12.47 -0.10 7.25
N LEU A 431 -11.29 0.45 6.93
CA LEU A 431 -10.98 1.86 7.23
C LEU A 431 -11.63 2.82 6.24
N ILE A 432 -11.49 2.52 4.94
CA ILE A 432 -12.11 3.31 3.85
C ILE A 432 -13.62 3.36 4.03
N SER A 433 -14.27 2.22 4.30
CA SER A 433 -15.72 2.17 4.55
C SER A 433 -16.10 2.88 5.85
N PHE A 434 -15.28 2.80 6.89
CA PHE A 434 -15.59 3.46 8.16
C PHE A 434 -15.59 4.99 8.04
N ILE A 435 -14.57 5.57 7.41
CA ILE A 435 -14.48 7.02 7.24
C ILE A 435 -15.46 7.49 6.16
N GLY A 436 -15.49 6.82 5.01
CA GLY A 436 -16.28 7.24 3.84
C GLY A 436 -17.77 6.99 3.96
N ASN A 437 -18.22 5.93 4.65
CA ASN A 437 -19.63 5.52 4.66
C ASN A 437 -20.29 5.53 6.05
N ALA A 438 -19.54 5.23 7.13
CA ALA A 438 -20.13 5.14 8.47
C ALA A 438 -20.22 6.51 9.19
N SER A 439 -19.33 7.44 8.84
CA SER A 439 -19.27 8.76 9.47
C SER A 439 -20.19 9.76 8.75
N MET A 440 -20.92 10.61 9.49
CA MET A 440 -21.76 11.65 8.86
C MET A 440 -20.91 12.74 8.19
N HIS A 441 -19.73 13.02 8.76
CA HIS A 441 -18.76 13.96 8.23
C HIS A 441 -17.36 13.39 8.40
N TYR A 442 -16.44 13.86 7.58
CA TYR A 442 -15.01 13.70 7.79
C TYR A 442 -14.30 15.02 7.50
N TYR A 443 -13.04 15.09 7.90
CA TYR A 443 -12.19 16.27 7.77
C TYR A 443 -11.03 15.96 6.85
N ILE A 444 -10.69 16.94 6.01
CA ILE A 444 -9.54 16.90 5.11
C ILE A 444 -8.58 18.00 5.55
N GLU A 445 -7.37 17.62 5.93
CA GLU A 445 -6.35 18.50 6.46
C GLU A 445 -5.00 18.19 5.82
N GLU A 446 -4.04 19.10 5.97
CA GLU A 446 -2.65 18.83 5.60
C GLU A 446 -2.13 17.67 6.46
N ASP A 447 -1.45 16.72 5.83
CA ASP A 447 -0.81 15.65 6.56
C ASP A 447 0.46 16.17 7.26
N PRO A 448 0.59 16.05 8.60
CA PRO A 448 1.84 16.40 9.28
C PRO A 448 3.01 15.50 8.85
N SER A 449 2.72 14.31 8.31
CA SER A 449 3.66 13.36 7.71
C SER A 449 4.95 13.14 8.54
N PRO A 450 4.84 12.76 9.83
CA PRO A 450 6.01 12.46 10.67
C PRO A 450 6.82 11.25 10.19
N ASP A 451 6.28 10.50 9.22
CA ASP A 451 6.88 9.32 8.63
C ASP A 451 7.97 9.63 7.58
N LEU A 452 8.03 10.86 7.06
CA LEU A 452 8.89 11.25 5.95
C LEU A 452 10.39 11.16 6.28
N ILE A 453 11.16 10.77 5.27
CA ILE A 453 12.62 10.68 5.30
C ILE A 453 13.18 11.71 4.32
N TYR A 454 14.04 12.60 4.82
CA TYR A 454 14.67 13.70 4.08
C TYR A 454 16.09 13.38 3.65
#